data_AF-A0A9X4MKN8-F1
#
_entry.id   AF-A0A9X4MKN8-F1
#
_cell.length_a   1.000
_cell.length_b   1.000
_cell.length_c   1.000
_cell.angle_alpha   90.00
_cell.angle_beta   90.00
_cell.angle_gamma   90.00
#
_symmetry.space_group_name_H-M   'P 1'
#
loop_
_entity.id
_entity.type
_entity.pdbx_description
1 polymer ?
#
loop_
_entity_poly.entity_id
_entity_poly.type
_entity_poly.pdbx_seq_one_letter_code
_entity_poly.pdbx_strand_id
1 'polypeptide(L)'
;FIRFYGLGEILDPSVYGKVKRRKSEYIFCSVTFDEGYKSYYYLTDDDSIEIGDFVLVPAGKDNHEAVVEVVNIEYFSEENLPLPIEKTKRIIRKCTDEDFDPSVA
;
A
#
# COMPACT_ATOMS: atom_id res chain seq x y z
N PHE A 1 19.80 -19.93 -2.50
CA PHE A 1 18.51 -20.58 -2.24
C PHE A 1 17.64 -19.57 -1.51
N ILE A 2 16.81 -18.83 -2.23
CA ILE A 2 15.95 -17.79 -1.66
C ILE A 2 14.79 -18.48 -0.94
N ARG A 3 14.57 -18.06 0.31
CA ARG A 3 13.59 -18.66 1.22
C ARG A 3 12.19 -18.54 0.63
N PHE A 4 11.55 -19.70 0.51
CA PHE A 4 10.13 -19.89 0.44
C PHE A 4 9.45 -19.12 1.57
N TYR A 5 8.62 -18.13 1.23
CA TYR A 5 7.45 -17.83 2.04
C TYR A 5 6.34 -18.71 1.50
N GLY A 6 6.14 -19.85 2.17
CA GLY A 6 4.89 -20.56 2.04
C GLY A 6 3.79 -19.65 2.57
N LEU A 7 2.92 -19.18 1.68
CA LEU A 7 1.63 -18.63 2.07
C LEU A 7 0.57 -19.38 1.30
N GLY A 8 0.35 -20.61 1.75
CA GLY A 8 -0.89 -21.31 1.47
C GLY A 8 -2.05 -20.50 2.05
N GLU A 9 -3.10 -20.38 1.24
CA GLU A 9 -4.48 -20.37 1.73
C GLU A 9 -4.97 -19.15 2.53
N ILE A 10 -4.51 -17.92 2.26
CA ILE A 10 -5.12 -16.70 2.84
C ILE A 10 -5.56 -15.68 1.78
N LEU A 11 -5.64 -16.09 0.51
CA LEU A 11 -6.16 -15.27 -0.59
C LEU A 11 -7.59 -15.69 -0.92
N ASP A 12 -8.51 -15.62 0.04
CA ASP A 12 -9.94 -15.68 -0.29
C ASP A 12 -10.51 -14.26 -0.35
N PRO A 13 -10.74 -13.72 -1.56
CA PRO A 13 -11.28 -12.37 -1.75
C PRO A 13 -12.68 -12.18 -1.15
N SER A 14 -13.37 -13.25 -0.76
CA SER A 14 -14.72 -13.20 -0.18
C SER A 14 -14.73 -12.89 1.32
N VAL A 15 -13.57 -13.00 2.00
CA VAL A 15 -13.45 -12.77 3.46
C VAL A 15 -13.12 -11.31 3.80
N TYR A 16 -12.46 -10.58 2.88
CA TYR A 16 -12.04 -9.19 3.11
C TYR A 16 -13.21 -8.20 3.26
N GLY A 17 -14.40 -8.54 2.78
CA GLY A 17 -15.54 -7.63 2.76
C GLY A 17 -16.17 -7.28 4.12
N LYS A 18 -15.78 -7.93 5.24
CA LYS A 18 -16.49 -7.74 6.53
C LYS A 18 -15.62 -7.89 7.79
N VAL A 19 -14.36 -7.48 7.79
CA VAL A 19 -13.57 -7.48 9.04
C VAL A 19 -13.79 -6.16 9.79
N LYS A 20 -14.63 -6.23 10.82
CA LYS A 20 -14.77 -5.22 11.87
C LYS A 20 -13.36 -4.81 12.33
N ARG A 21 -12.95 -3.56 12.04
CA ARG A 21 -11.69 -2.96 12.50
C ARG A 21 -11.37 -3.39 13.94
N ARG A 22 -10.39 -4.28 14.14
CA ARG A 22 -9.70 -4.29 15.44
C ARG A 22 -8.70 -3.14 15.36
N LYS A 23 -8.71 -2.27 16.37
CA LYS A 23 -7.85 -1.08 16.49
C LYS A 23 -6.32 -1.33 16.40
N SER A 24 -5.87 -2.56 16.13
CA SER A 24 -4.47 -2.99 16.14
C SER A 24 -4.01 -3.60 14.80
N GLU A 25 -4.77 -3.41 13.72
CA GLU A 25 -4.41 -3.89 12.38
C GLU A 25 -3.93 -2.71 11.53
N TYR A 26 -2.73 -2.82 10.93
CA TYR A 26 -2.18 -1.83 10.03
C TYR A 26 -2.46 -2.21 8.58
N ILE A 27 -2.74 -1.19 7.75
CA ILE A 27 -2.97 -1.35 6.32
C ILE A 27 -1.64 -1.13 5.60
N PHE A 28 -1.17 -2.16 4.91
CA PHE A 28 0.01 -2.13 4.06
C PHE A 28 -0.42 -2.17 2.59
N CYS A 29 -0.10 -1.12 1.84
CA CYS A 29 -0.29 -1.10 0.40
C CYS A 29 1.03 -1.44 -0.29
N SER A 30 0.98 -2.40 -1.21
CA SER A 30 2.06 -2.67 -2.15
C SER A 30 1.88 -1.76 -3.36
N VAL A 31 2.87 -0.93 -3.63
CA VAL A 31 2.84 0.02 -4.75
C VAL A 31 3.94 -0.29 -5.75
N THR A 32 3.67 -0.08 -7.04
CA THR A 32 4.68 -0.20 -8.10
C THR A 32 4.98 1.15 -8.70
N PHE A 33 6.26 1.40 -8.95
CA PHE A 33 6.70 2.55 -9.73
C PHE A 33 6.73 2.14 -11.20
N ASP A 34 6.29 3.01 -12.11
CA ASP A 34 6.23 2.76 -13.56
C ASP A 34 7.60 2.31 -14.12
N GLU A 35 8.70 2.82 -13.55
CA GLU A 35 10.06 2.49 -13.94
C GLU A 35 10.62 1.20 -13.30
N GLY A 36 9.86 0.47 -12.47
CA GLY A 36 10.38 -0.58 -11.60
C GLY A 36 9.63 -1.91 -11.62
N TYR A 37 10.36 -3.02 -11.78
CA TYR A 37 9.84 -4.39 -11.60
C TYR A 37 9.62 -4.79 -10.12
N LYS A 38 9.68 -3.83 -9.19
CA LYS A 38 9.67 -4.10 -7.75
C LYS A 38 8.56 -3.30 -7.09
N SER A 39 7.71 -4.01 -6.34
CA SER A 39 6.74 -3.38 -5.47
C SER A 39 7.34 -3.06 -4.10
N TYR A 40 6.82 -2.00 -3.48
CA TYR A 40 7.25 -1.53 -2.17
C TYR A 40 6.05 -1.42 -1.24
N TYR A 41 6.26 -1.76 0.03
CA TYR A 41 5.24 -1.65 1.05
C TYR A 41 5.21 -0.26 1.67
N TYR A 42 4.03 0.35 1.69
CA TYR A 42 3.73 1.60 2.38
C TYR A 42 2.59 1.40 3.37
N LEU A 43 2.65 2.13 4.48
CA LEU A 43 1.59 2.15 5.48
C LEU A 43 0.54 3.19 5.13
N THR A 44 -0.72 2.86 5.38
CA THR A 44 -1.82 3.83 5.34
C THR A 44 -2.77 3.61 6.50
N ASP A 45 -3.43 4.71 6.90
CA ASP A 45 -4.56 4.69 7.83
C ASP A 45 -5.89 4.90 7.06
N ASP A 46 -5.81 5.15 5.75
CA ASP A 46 -6.94 5.38 4.85
C ASP A 46 -7.42 4.05 4.24
N ASP A 47 -8.63 3.65 4.62
CA ASP A 47 -9.30 2.43 4.14
C ASP A 47 -10.11 2.63 2.85
N SER A 48 -10.15 3.86 2.32
CA SER A 48 -10.77 4.15 1.02
C SER A 48 -9.85 3.85 -0.17
N ILE A 49 -8.60 3.48 0.10
CA ILE A 49 -7.63 3.08 -0.91
C ILE A 49 -7.92 1.63 -1.32
N GLU A 50 -8.10 1.42 -2.61
CA GLU A 50 -8.37 0.14 -3.24
C GLU A 50 -7.25 -0.21 -4.24
N ILE A 51 -7.19 -1.48 -4.64
CA ILE A 51 -6.24 -1.93 -5.65
C ILE A 51 -6.60 -1.27 -6.99
N GLY A 52 -5.60 -0.68 -7.66
CA GLY A 52 -5.75 0.11 -8.88
C GLY A 52 -5.82 1.63 -8.63
N ASP A 53 -5.93 2.07 -7.38
CA ASP A 53 -5.85 3.50 -7.06
C ASP A 53 -4.44 4.04 -7.21
N PHE A 54 -4.35 5.32 -7.58
CA PHE A 54 -3.11 6.07 -7.54
C PHE A 54 -2.96 6.78 -6.19
N VAL A 55 -1.78 6.70 -5.61
CA VAL A 55 -1.45 7.28 -4.31
C VAL A 55 -0.15 8.06 -4.39
N LEU A 56 -0.04 9.11 -3.59
CA LEU A 56 1.16 9.91 -3.48
C LEU A 56 2.04 9.37 -2.35
N VAL A 57 3.28 9.02 -2.67
CA VAL A 57 4.23 8.44 -1.70
C VAL A 57 5.58 9.14 -1.75
N PRO A 58 6.33 9.18 -0.62
CA PRO A 58 7.67 9.73 -0.60
C PRO A 58 8.70 8.70 -1.09
N ALA A 59 9.33 8.98 -2.23
CA ALA A 59 10.31 8.12 -2.88
C ALA A 59 11.76 8.64 -2.75
N GLY A 60 12.71 7.70 -2.83
CA GLY A 60 14.14 8.02 -2.76
C GLY A 60 14.64 8.52 -1.40
N LYS A 61 15.89 9.03 -1.42
CA LYS A 61 16.58 9.61 -0.25
C LYS A 61 16.12 11.04 0.05
N ASP A 62 15.77 11.77 -1.00
CA ASP A 62 15.29 13.15 -0.92
C ASP A 62 13.81 13.25 -0.54
N ASN A 63 13.11 12.10 -0.43
CA ASN A 63 11.68 11.99 -0.17
C ASN A 63 10.85 12.84 -1.15
N HIS A 64 11.23 12.83 -2.43
CA HIS A 64 10.42 13.45 -3.45
C HIS A 64 9.08 12.72 -3.53
N GLU A 65 8.02 13.46 -3.78
CA GLU A 65 6.68 12.91 -3.91
C GLU A 65 6.56 12.24 -5.29
N ALA A 66 6.04 11.02 -5.30
CA ALA A 66 5.82 10.24 -6.51
C ALA A 66 4.41 9.65 -6.48
N VAL A 67 3.73 9.73 -7.62
CA VAL A 67 2.44 9.08 -7.83
C VAL A 67 2.71 7.64 -8.25
N VAL A 68 2.10 6.69 -7.55
CA VAL A 68 2.27 5.26 -7.78
C VAL A 68 0.93 4.55 -7.73
N GLU A 69 0.82 3.45 -8.47
CA GLU A 69 -0.36 2.59 -8.46
C GLU A 69 -0.28 1.59 -7.32
N VAL A 70 -1.40 1.40 -6.61
CA VAL A 70 -1.57 0.36 -5.60
C VAL A 70 -1.90 -0.95 -6.31
N VAL A 71 -0.99 -1.91 -6.22
CA VAL A 71 -1.17 -3.23 -6.86
C VAL A 71 -1.64 -4.32 -5.88
N ASN A 72 -1.48 -4.09 -4.57
CA ASN A 72 -1.95 -5.02 -3.54
C ASN A 72 -2.22 -4.29 -2.23
N ILE A 73 -3.13 -4.80 -1.41
CA ILE A 73 -3.40 -4.30 -0.06
C ILE A 73 -3.46 -5.47 0.91
N GLU A 74 -2.67 -5.39 1.96
CA GLU A 74 -2.51 -6.42 2.98
C GLU A 74 -2.64 -5.81 4.37
N TYR A 75 -3.14 -6.62 5.31
CA TYR A 75 -3.43 -6.17 6.66
C TYR A 75 -2.59 -6.99 7.62
N PHE A 76 -1.82 -6.31 8.47
CA PHE A 76 -0.89 -6.94 9.39
C PHE A 76 -1.12 -6.43 10.82
N SER A 77 -1.12 -7.36 11.78
CA SER A 77 -1.04 -7.04 13.20
C SER A 77 0.39 -6.65 13.60
N GLU A 78 0.56 -5.89 14.69
CA GLU A 78 1.87 -5.50 15.26
C GLU A 78 2.89 -6.65 15.35
N GLU A 79 2.43 -7.84 15.70
CA GLU A 79 3.25 -9.05 15.87
C GLU A 79 3.67 -9.72 14.54
N ASN A 80 2.94 -9.46 13.44
CA ASN A 80 3.12 -10.11 12.13
C ASN A 80 3.65 -9.16 11.05
N LEU A 81 4.16 -7.99 11.43
CA LEU A 81 4.58 -6.99 10.46
C LEU A 81 5.77 -7.50 9.62
N PRO A 82 5.72 -7.37 8.28
CA PRO A 82 6.85 -7.74 7.42
C PRO A 82 8.06 -6.82 7.67
N LEU A 83 7.79 -5.59 8.08
CA LEU A 83 8.76 -4.54 8.35
C LEU A 83 8.33 -3.74 9.59
N PRO A 84 9.26 -3.28 10.43
CA PRO A 84 8.93 -2.41 11.55
C PRO A 84 8.22 -1.15 11.08
N ILE A 85 7.08 -0.80 11.68
CA ILE A 85 6.30 0.40 11.32
C ILE A 85 7.13 1.69 11.34
N GLU A 86 8.11 1.78 12.25
CA GLU A 86 8.99 2.95 12.39
C GLU A 86 9.89 3.17 11.16
N LYS A 87 10.13 2.12 10.37
CA LYS A 87 10.96 2.16 9.16
C LYS A 87 10.13 2.18 7.88
N THR A 88 8.86 1.80 7.97
CA THR A 88 7.97 1.78 6.82
C THR A 88 7.48 3.18 6.52
N LYS A 89 7.67 3.61 5.27
CA LYS A 89 7.16 4.90 4.80
C LYS A 89 5.63 4.87 4.74
N ARG A 90 5.00 6.02 4.92
CA ARG A 90 3.54 6.18 4.88
C ARG A 90 3.09 6.79 3.56
N ILE A 91 1.90 6.41 3.11
CA ILE A 91 1.20 7.07 2.03
C ILE A 91 0.83 8.48 2.50
N ILE A 92 1.05 9.47 1.63
CA ILE A 92 0.74 10.88 1.94
C ILE A 92 -0.76 11.10 1.74
N ARG A 93 -1.28 10.69 0.58
CA ARG A 93 -2.71 10.77 0.22
C ARG A 93 -3.05 9.88 -0.97
N LYS A 94 -4.33 9.56 -1.12
CA LYS A 94 -4.91 9.06 -2.39
C LYS A 94 -5.00 10.21 -3.41
N CYS A 95 -4.67 9.92 -4.66
CA CYS A 95 -4.90 10.84 -5.77
C CYS A 95 -6.35 10.71 -6.22
N THR A 96 -7.01 11.82 -6.51
CA THR A 96 -8.36 11.84 -7.08
C THR A 96 -8.28 12.11 -8.58
N ASP A 97 -9.36 11.85 -9.31
CA ASP A 97 -9.44 12.17 -10.75
C ASP A 97 -9.12 13.64 -11.06
N GLU A 98 -9.32 14.54 -10.09
CA GLU A 98 -8.96 15.96 -10.18
C GLU A 98 -7.44 16.20 -10.30
N ASP A 99 -6.60 15.31 -9.77
CA ASP A 99 -5.14 15.39 -9.93
C ASP A 99 -4.69 15.03 -11.36
N PHE A 100 -5.55 14.36 -12.15
CA PHE A 100 -5.24 13.88 -13.50
C PHE A 100 -5.88 14.72 -14.60
N ASP A 101 -6.70 15.72 -14.28
CA ASP A 101 -7.40 16.54 -15.27
C ASP A 101 -6.53 17.72 -15.76
N PRO A 102 -6.09 17.74 -17.03
CA PRO A 102 -5.28 18.83 -17.57
C PRO A 102 -6.06 20.12 -17.83
N SER A 103 -7.38 20.16 -17.56
CA SER A 103 -8.24 21.32 -17.89
C SER A 103 -8.24 22.44 -16.84
N VAL A 104 -7.46 22.34 -15.77
CA VAL A 104 -7.28 23.40 -14.75
C VAL A 104 -6.01 24.24 -14.91
N ALA A 105 -5.30 24.12 -16.04
CA ALA A 105 -4.12 24.94 -16.36
C ALA A 105 -4.42 26.09 -17.35
#